data_AF-A0A951TGQ1-F1
#
_entry.id   AF-A0A951TGQ1-F1
#
_cell.length_a   1.000
_cell.length_b   1.000
_cell.length_c   1.000
_cell.angle_alpha   90.00
_cell.angle_beta   90.00
_cell.angle_gamma   90.00
#
_symmetry.space_group_name_H-M   'P 1'
#
loop_
_entity.id
_entity.type
_entity.pdbx_description
1 polymer ?
#
loop_
_entity_poly.entity_id
_entity_poly.type
_entity_poly.pdbx_seq_one_letter_code
_entity_poly.pdbx_strand_id
1 'polypeptide(L)' 'MPDAKASTFQRAARKLGFAPVRQKGSHERWNHPDGRQTTIPVHPSKVISGYVYYSILQQMGITDQEFRNLK' A
#
# COMPACT_ATOMS: atom_id res chain seq x y z
N MET A 1 9.57 -0.87 -14.91
CA MET A 1 9.38 -1.19 -13.47
C MET A 1 7.97 -0.77 -13.08
N PRO A 2 7.27 -1.49 -12.19
CA PRO A 2 5.94 -1.07 -11.75
C PRO A 2 6.01 0.29 -11.06
N ASP A 3 5.01 1.12 -11.32
CA ASP A 3 4.94 2.49 -10.84
C ASP A 3 3.55 2.79 -10.26
N ALA A 4 3.52 3.10 -8.96
CA ALA A 4 2.31 3.53 -8.28
C ALA A 4 2.64 4.61 -7.25
N LYS A 5 1.74 5.60 -7.16
CA LYS A 5 1.79 6.62 -6.11
C LYS A 5 1.21 6.05 -4.82
N ALA A 6 1.54 6.68 -3.70
CA ALA A 6 0.97 6.34 -2.39
C ALA A 6 -0.57 6.28 -2.42
N SER A 7 -1.22 7.22 -3.11
CA SER A 7 -2.68 7.27 -3.27
C SER A 7 -3.27 6.02 -3.92
N THR A 8 -2.56 5.39 -4.85
CA THR A 8 -2.99 4.14 -5.47
C THR A 8 -2.96 2.99 -4.46
N PHE A 9 -1.90 2.90 -3.66
CA PHE A 9 -1.81 1.91 -2.58
C PHE A 9 -2.86 2.13 -1.50
N GLN A 10 -3.10 3.37 -1.10
CA GLN A 10 -4.14 3.70 -0.12
C GLN A 10 -5.53 3.29 -0.62
N ARG A 11 -5.83 3.52 -1.91
CA ARG A 11 -7.08 3.08 -2.52
C ARG A 11 -7.22 1.55 -2.55
N ALA A 12 -6.17 0.85 -2.97
CA ALA A 12 -6.16 -0.62 -2.98
C ALA A 12 -6.31 -1.18 -1.57
N ALA A 13 -5.58 -0.64 -0.59
CA ALA A 13 -5.66 -1.02 0.82
C ALA A 13 -7.10 -0.92 1.36
N ARG A 14 -7.78 0.20 1.09
CA ARG A 14 -9.20 0.39 1.46
C ARG A 14 -10.12 -0.64 0.82
N LYS A 15 -9.95 -0.90 -0.48
CA LYS A 15 -10.75 -1.93 -1.21
C LYS A 15 -10.54 -3.34 -0.63
N LEU A 16 -9.33 -3.62 -0.12
CA LEU A 16 -8.98 -4.87 0.53
C LEU A 16 -9.42 -4.96 1.99
N GLY A 17 -10.05 -3.92 2.56
CA GLY A 17 -10.51 -3.92 3.96
C GLY A 17 -9.47 -3.43 4.97
N PHE A 18 -8.33 -2.91 4.54
CA PHE A 18 -7.37 -2.26 5.45
C PHE A 18 -7.87 -0.87 5.84
N ALA A 19 -7.59 -0.47 7.09
CA ALA A 19 -7.83 0.86 7.61
C ALA A 19 -6.52 1.53 8.04
N PRO A 20 -6.34 2.85 7.82
CA PRO A 20 -5.20 3.57 8.36
C PRO A 20 -5.34 3.69 9.88
N VAL A 21 -4.30 3.33 10.61
CA VAL A 21 -4.31 3.36 12.09
C VAL A 21 -3.44 4.47 12.68
N ARG A 22 -2.39 4.87 11.97
CA ARG A 22 -1.47 5.93 12.41
C ARG A 22 -0.65 6.46 11.26
N GLN A 23 -0.32 7.75 11.32
CA GLN A 23 0.73 8.35 10.50
C GLN A 23 1.85 8.90 11.39
N LYS A 24 3.11 8.68 10.99
CA LYS A 24 4.27 9.36 11.57
C LYS A 24 5.15 9.89 10.43
N GLY A 25 5.17 11.22 10.28
CA GLY A 25 5.84 11.84 9.14
C GLY A 25 5.24 11.37 7.82
N SER A 26 6.09 10.97 6.88
CA SER A 26 5.68 10.47 5.56
C SER A 26 5.34 8.97 5.53
N HIS A 27 5.07 8.32 6.66
CA HIS A 27 4.74 6.89 6.71
C HIS A 27 3.39 6.68 7.39
N GLU A 28 2.46 6.06 6.67
CA GLU A 28 1.18 5.62 7.20
C GLU A 28 1.20 4.12 7.49
N ARG A 29 0.72 3.73 8.66
CA ARG A 29 0.45 2.32 9.01
C ARG A 29 -1.01 1.98 8.77
N TRP A 30 -1.22 0.80 8.21
CA TRP A 30 -2.52 0.27 7.82
C TRP A 30 -2.68 -1.13 8.38
N ASN A 31 -3.84 -1.41 8.99
CA ASN A 31 -4.16 -2.70 9.58
C ASN A 31 -5.42 -3.28 8.93
N HIS A 32 -5.45 -4.60 8.76
CA HIS A 32 -6.63 -5.34 8.35
C HIS A 32 -7.18 -6.16 9.55
N PRO A 33 -8.51 -6.35 9.68
CA PRO A 33 -9.11 -7.11 10.79
C PRO A 33 -8.61 -8.56 10.93
N ASP A 34 -8.12 -9.16 9.83
CA ASP A 34 -7.52 -10.51 9.83
C ASP A 34 -6.07 -10.57 10.35
N GLY A 35 -5.51 -9.44 10.78
CA GLY A 35 -4.16 -9.36 11.35
C GLY A 35 -3.06 -8.92 10.37
N ARG A 36 -3.34 -8.81 9.06
CA ARG A 36 -2.36 -8.24 8.11
C ARG A 36 -2.09 -6.77 8.41
N GLN A 37 -0.85 -6.34 8.18
CA GLN A 37 -0.42 -4.95 8.37
C GLN A 37 0.51 -4.53 7.24
N THR A 38 0.42 -3.26 6.84
CA THR A 38 1.34 -2.68 5.85
C THR A 38 1.69 -1.24 6.19
N THR A 39 2.82 -0.76 5.67
CA THR A 39 3.24 0.64 5.79
C THR A 39 3.35 1.26 4.41
N ILE A 40 2.60 2.33 4.16
CA ILE A 40 2.61 3.07 2.90
C ILE A 40 3.41 4.37 3.08
N PRO A 41 4.53 4.57 2.37
CA PRO A 41 5.22 5.84 2.35
C PRO A 41 4.44 6.85 1.49
N VAL A 42 4.10 7.99 2.09
CA VAL A 42 3.30 9.06 1.51
C VAL A 42 4.20 10.22 1.10
N HIS A 43 4.65 10.19 -0.14
CA HIS A 43 5.32 11.29 -0.80
C HIS A 43 4.47 11.73 -2.01
N PRO A 44 3.76 12.88 -1.96
CA PRO A 44 2.77 13.26 -2.97
C PRO A 44 3.30 13.29 -4.41
N SER A 45 4.56 13.70 -4.57
CA SER A 45 5.20 13.91 -5.87
C SER A 45 6.05 12.72 -6.34
N LYS A 46 6.09 11.61 -5.59
CA LYS A 46 6.99 10.49 -5.89
C LYS A 46 6.21 9.18 -6.08
N VAL A 47 6.67 8.42 -7.07
CA VAL A 47 6.32 7.02 -7.25
C VAL A 47 7.09 6.17 -6.25
N ILE A 48 6.44 5.11 -5.77
CA ILE A 48 7.08 4.14 -4.88
C ILE A 48 8.08 3.31 -5.68
N SER A 49 9.29 3.14 -5.17
CA SER A 49 10.34 2.35 -5.82
C SER A 49 9.94 0.86 -5.89
N GLY A 50 10.46 0.14 -6.89
CA GLY A 50 10.08 -1.26 -7.13
C GLY A 50 10.24 -2.18 -5.92
N TYR A 51 11.31 -2.02 -5.13
CA TYR A 51 11.51 -2.82 -3.91
C TYR A 51 10.39 -2.60 -2.88
N VAL A 52 10.07 -1.34 -2.59
CA VAL A 52 9.02 -0.99 -1.61
C VAL A 52 7.64 -1.36 -2.16
N TYR A 53 7.43 -1.20 -3.46
CA TYR A 53 6.21 -1.61 -4.15
C TYR A 53 5.89 -3.09 -3.87
N TYR A 54 6.83 -4.00 -4.14
CA TYR A 54 6.59 -5.43 -3.92
C TYR A 54 6.51 -5.79 -2.44
N SER A 55 7.25 -5.10 -1.57
CA SER A 55 7.14 -5.29 -0.11
C SER A 55 5.73 -4.97 0.39
N ILE A 56 5.11 -3.89 -0.10
CA ILE A 56 3.73 -3.53 0.25
C ILE A 56 2.75 -4.61 -0.24
N LEU A 57 2.89 -5.09 -1.48
CA LEU A 57 2.03 -6.15 -2.01
C LEU A 57 2.13 -7.44 -1.20
N GLN A 58 3.34 -7.84 -0.83
CA GLN A 58 3.57 -9.01 0.02
C GLN A 58 2.91 -8.86 1.39
N GLN A 59 3.02 -7.68 2.02
CA GLN A 59 2.36 -7.38 3.30
C GLN A 59 0.84 -7.36 3.19
N MET A 60 0.31 -6.89 2.06
CA MET A 60 -1.11 -6.94 1.74
C MET A 60 -1.57 -8.35 1.36
N GLY A 61 -0.66 -9.29 1.07
CA GLY A 61 -0.98 -10.65 0.66
C GLY A 61 -1.63 -10.74 -0.72
N ILE A 62 -1.23 -9.89 -1.66
CA ILE A 62 -1.74 -9.86 -3.03
C ILE A 62 -0.61 -9.88 -4.07
N THR A 63 -0.95 -10.32 -5.27
CA THR A 63 -0.09 -10.30 -6.47
C THR A 63 -0.10 -8.94 -7.16
N ASP A 64 0.88 -8.69 -8.03
CA ASP A 64 0.90 -7.49 -8.89
C ASP A 64 -0.36 -7.41 -9.79
N GLN A 65 -0.85 -8.56 -10.26
CA GLN A 65 -2.04 -8.60 -11.10
C GLN A 65 -3.30 -8.22 -10.33
N GLU A 66 -3.49 -8.74 -9.12
CA GLU A 66 -4.60 -8.35 -8.25
C GLU A 66 -4.53 -6.85 -7.91
N PHE A 67 -3.33 -6.33 -7.61
CA PHE A 67 -3.13 -4.91 -7.36
C PHE A 67 -3.55 -4.04 -8.56
N ARG A 68 -3.20 -4.44 -9.78
CA ARG A 68 -3.59 -3.72 -11.01
C ARG A 68 -5.10 -3.71 -11.22
N ASN A 69 -5.82 -4.75 -10.80
CA ASN A 69 -7.27 -4.81 -10.86
C ASN A 69 -7.95 -3.95 -9.77
N LEU A 70 -7.22 -3.66 -8.68
CA LEU A 70 -7.67 -2.79 -7.60
C LEU A 70 -7.31 -1.32 -7.83
N LYS A 71 -6.32 -1.04 -8.69
CA LYS A 71 -5.86 0.30 -9.04
C LYS A 71 -7.02 1.18 -9.44
#